data_AF-A0A2P5I1F3-F1
#
_entry.id   AF-A0A2P5I1F3-F1
#
_cell.length_a   1.000
_cell.length_b   1.000
_cell.length_c   1.000
_cell.angle_alpha   90.00
_cell.angle_beta   90.00
_cell.angle_gamma   90.00
#
_symmetry.space_group_name_H-M   'P 1'
#
loop_
_entity.id
_entity.type
_entity.pdbx_description
1 polymer ?
#
loop_
_entity_poly.entity_id
_entity_poly.type
_entity_poly.pdbx_seq_one_letter_code
_entity_poly.pdbx_strand_id
1 'polypeptide(L)'
;MVISVRCERLQLGEWITFGRKKEPFFERNKSTVATWPDNVPIATGAFKTVYRGHYTEGPRNGKECVCKAFTANSESEKQLFEDEARISDRAKEIITYWNRLKIIDQPVLLNIPEIWDIGTSDDSSEKRLVEPFIDNFEKFNEQSHDSVGAQGTLWADALQALSHFSYHWSSGGFVLCDIQGGIYKNKL
;
A
#
# COMPACT_ATOMS: atom_id res chain seq x y z
N MET A 1 -4.67 5.12 11.76
CA MET A 1 -4.36 5.63 10.40
C MET A 1 -4.29 4.45 9.44
N VAL A 2 -4.80 4.52 8.21
CA VAL A 2 -4.56 3.47 7.19
C VAL A 2 -3.71 4.06 6.09
N ILE A 3 -2.62 3.38 5.74
CA ILE A 3 -1.68 3.82 4.71
C ILE A 3 -1.51 2.78 3.59
N SER A 4 -1.22 3.28 2.40
CA SER A 4 -0.53 2.61 1.31
C SER A 4 0.87 3.22 1.25
N VAL A 5 1.91 2.41 1.00
CA VAL A 5 3.29 2.90 0.95
C VAL A 5 4.03 2.28 -0.21
N ARG A 6 5.11 2.94 -0.63
CA ARG A 6 6.21 2.29 -1.31
C ARG A 6 7.40 2.12 -0.36
N CYS A 7 8.32 1.26 -0.76
CA CYS A 7 9.57 1.04 -0.06
C CYS A 7 10.68 1.08 -1.10
N GLU A 8 11.68 1.93 -0.87
CA GLU A 8 12.86 2.03 -1.72
C GLU A 8 14.04 1.33 -1.05
N ARG A 9 14.78 0.54 -1.83
CA ARG A 9 15.99 -0.15 -1.38
C ARG A 9 17.19 0.71 -1.72
N LEU A 10 18.01 1.03 -0.71
CA LEU A 10 19.14 1.94 -0.84
C LEU A 10 20.50 1.23 -0.93
N GLN A 11 20.59 -0.04 -0.50
CA GLN A 11 21.82 -0.83 -0.57
C GLN A 11 21.57 -2.31 -0.95
N LEU A 12 22.49 -2.89 -1.74
CA LEU A 12 22.53 -4.30 -2.08
C LEU A 12 23.11 -5.12 -0.91
N GLY A 13 22.28 -5.46 0.08
CA GLY A 13 22.60 -6.41 1.16
C GLY A 13 21.71 -7.66 1.13
N GLU A 14 22.16 -8.76 1.76
CA GLU A 14 21.38 -10.00 1.87
C GLU A 14 20.08 -9.82 2.66
N TRP A 15 19.06 -10.58 2.25
CA TRP A 15 17.71 -10.51 2.81
C TRP A 15 17.64 -11.21 4.18
N ILE A 16 17.37 -10.44 5.23
CA ILE A 16 17.06 -11.02 6.55
C ILE A 16 15.56 -11.31 6.59
N THR A 17 15.19 -12.59 6.70
CA THR A 17 13.79 -13.00 6.88
C THR A 17 13.47 -13.12 8.36
N PHE A 18 12.38 -12.48 8.80
CA PHE A 18 11.85 -12.65 10.16
C PHE A 18 10.61 -13.54 10.14
N GLY A 19 10.46 -14.40 11.15
CA GLY A 19 9.39 -15.39 11.22
C GLY A 19 7.98 -14.78 11.27
N ARG A 20 7.04 -15.35 10.51
CA ARG A 20 5.63 -14.94 10.45
C ARG A 20 4.90 -15.21 11.77
N LYS A 21 4.52 -14.16 12.51
CA LYS A 21 3.44 -14.24 13.52
C LYS A 21 2.16 -13.58 12.94
N LYS A 22 0.99 -13.90 13.50
CA LYS A 22 -0.27 -13.19 13.20
C LYS A 22 -0.17 -11.78 13.77
N GLU A 23 -0.40 -10.76 12.95
CA GLU A 23 -0.24 -9.36 13.38
C GLU A 23 -1.45 -8.51 12.97
N PRO A 24 -1.97 -7.65 13.88
CA PRO A 24 -3.25 -6.96 13.71
C PRO A 24 -3.17 -5.68 12.85
N PHE A 25 -2.00 -5.32 12.34
CA PHE A 25 -1.76 -4.00 11.74
C PHE A 25 -1.98 -3.95 10.22
N PHE A 26 -2.71 -4.91 9.66
CA PHE A 26 -2.84 -5.08 8.20
C PHE A 26 -4.30 -5.18 7.76
N GLU A 27 -4.68 -4.29 6.86
CA GLU A 27 -5.95 -4.38 6.13
C GLU A 27 -5.72 -5.24 4.88
N ARG A 28 -6.33 -6.41 4.85
CA ARG A 28 -6.30 -7.31 3.70
C ARG A 28 -7.62 -7.25 2.95
N ASN A 29 -7.54 -7.46 1.64
CA ASN A 29 -8.71 -7.54 0.77
C ASN A 29 -9.60 -8.74 1.15
N LYS A 30 -9.06 -9.97 1.19
CA LYS A 30 -9.78 -11.23 1.55
C LYS A 30 -11.05 -11.53 0.75
N SER A 31 -11.43 -10.68 -0.19
CA SER A 31 -12.61 -10.84 -1.06
C SER A 31 -12.19 -11.48 -2.37
N THR A 32 -13.15 -11.94 -3.17
CA THR A 32 -12.85 -12.76 -4.36
C THR A 32 -13.32 -12.15 -5.65
N VAL A 33 -14.34 -11.29 -5.60
CA VAL A 33 -14.93 -10.65 -6.78
C VAL A 33 -15.29 -9.20 -6.45
N ALA A 34 -15.14 -8.32 -7.45
CA ALA A 34 -15.49 -6.92 -7.39
C ALA A 34 -15.94 -6.44 -8.78
N THR A 35 -16.66 -5.32 -8.81
CA THR A 35 -17.10 -4.65 -10.04
C THR A 35 -16.64 -3.19 -10.05
N TRP A 36 -16.35 -2.66 -11.24
CA TRP A 36 -15.92 -1.27 -11.48
C TRP A 36 -16.88 -0.65 -12.51
N PRO A 37 -18.08 -0.23 -12.09
CA PRO A 37 -19.23 -0.04 -12.98
C PRO A 37 -19.04 1.04 -14.07
N ASP A 38 -18.19 2.03 -13.85
CA ASP A 38 -18.06 3.15 -14.78
C ASP A 38 -16.82 3.07 -15.68
N ASN A 39 -15.86 2.19 -15.38
CA ASN A 39 -14.52 2.16 -16.00
C ASN A 39 -13.86 3.55 -16.13
N VAL A 40 -14.28 4.52 -15.31
CA VAL A 40 -13.71 5.87 -15.25
C VAL A 40 -12.61 5.86 -14.20
N PRO A 41 -11.37 6.26 -14.55
CA PRO A 41 -10.30 6.35 -13.59
C PRO A 41 -10.57 7.46 -12.58
N ILE A 42 -10.39 7.18 -11.29
CA ILE A 42 -10.45 8.18 -10.22
C ILE A 42 -9.10 8.87 -9.99
N ALA A 43 -8.01 8.25 -10.45
CA ALA A 43 -6.67 8.81 -10.43
C ALA A 43 -5.78 8.11 -11.46
N THR A 44 -4.83 8.84 -12.04
CA THR A 44 -3.81 8.30 -12.94
C THR A 44 -2.46 8.83 -12.49
N GLY A 45 -1.53 7.92 -12.18
CA GLY A 45 -0.13 8.24 -11.90
C GLY A 45 0.78 7.82 -13.04
N ALA A 46 2.09 7.99 -12.84
CA ALA A 46 3.10 7.64 -13.85
C ALA A 46 3.05 6.16 -14.27
N PHE A 47 2.79 5.26 -13.32
CA PHE A 47 2.87 3.81 -13.53
C PHE A 47 1.53 3.08 -13.43
N LYS A 48 0.50 3.73 -12.85
CA LYS A 48 -0.77 3.06 -12.54
C LYS A 48 -1.98 3.96 -12.79
N THR A 49 -3.03 3.35 -13.31
CA THR A 49 -4.38 3.94 -13.38
C THR A 49 -5.25 3.29 -12.30
N VAL A 50 -6.00 4.10 -11.56
CA VAL A 50 -6.79 3.65 -10.41
C VAL A 50 -8.28 3.80 -10.70
N TYR A 51 -9.03 2.72 -10.48
CA TYR A 51 -10.48 2.65 -10.65
C TYR A 51 -11.14 2.39 -9.31
N ARG A 52 -12.27 3.06 -9.05
CA ARG A 52 -13.13 2.77 -7.89
C ARG A 52 -14.08 1.63 -8.22
N GLY A 53 -14.39 0.80 -7.24
CA GLY A 53 -15.36 -0.27 -7.38
C GLY A 53 -15.90 -0.74 -6.05
N HIS A 54 -16.67 -1.81 -6.09
CA HIS A 54 -17.22 -2.48 -4.91
C HIS A 54 -16.97 -3.97 -4.97
N TYR A 55 -16.64 -4.57 -3.84
CA TYR A 55 -16.61 -6.01 -3.70
C TYR A 55 -18.02 -6.58 -3.84
N THR A 56 -18.18 -7.64 -4.62
CA THR A 56 -19.46 -8.34 -4.83
C THR A 56 -19.50 -9.71 -4.17
N GLU A 57 -18.34 -10.26 -3.78
CA GLU A 57 -18.22 -11.54 -3.09
C GLU A 57 -17.13 -11.53 -2.02
N GLY A 58 -17.28 -12.41 -1.03
CA GLY A 58 -16.33 -12.56 0.07
C GLY A 58 -16.60 -11.63 1.29
N PRO A 59 -15.68 -11.60 2.27
CA PRO A 59 -15.89 -10.97 3.58
C PRO A 59 -16.09 -9.44 3.54
N ARG A 60 -15.74 -8.78 2.43
CA ARG A 60 -15.94 -7.33 2.25
C ARG A 60 -17.05 -7.01 1.25
N ASN A 61 -17.93 -7.96 0.91
CA ASN A 61 -19.07 -7.72 0.02
C ASN A 61 -19.82 -6.42 0.35
N GLY A 62 -20.10 -5.62 -0.68
CA GLY A 62 -20.73 -4.30 -0.60
C GLY A 62 -19.79 -3.17 -0.18
N LYS A 63 -18.56 -3.45 0.29
CA LYS A 63 -17.59 -2.40 0.63
C LYS A 63 -16.83 -1.93 -0.60
N GLU A 64 -16.36 -0.69 -0.52
CA GLU A 64 -15.59 -0.06 -1.58
C GLU A 64 -14.16 -0.62 -1.68
N CYS A 65 -13.67 -0.70 -2.91
CA CYS A 65 -12.32 -1.10 -3.27
C CYS A 65 -11.74 -0.19 -4.35
N VAL A 66 -10.43 -0.27 -4.53
CA VAL A 66 -9.77 0.24 -5.72
C VAL A 66 -9.11 -0.89 -6.50
N CYS A 67 -9.14 -0.79 -7.82
CA CYS A 67 -8.38 -1.60 -8.74
C CYS A 67 -7.31 -0.73 -9.38
N LYS A 68 -6.04 -1.17 -9.34
CA LYS A 68 -4.91 -0.47 -9.92
C LYS A 68 -4.38 -1.28 -11.10
N ALA A 69 -4.45 -0.67 -12.27
CA ALA A 69 -3.95 -1.15 -13.55
C ALA A 69 -2.54 -0.61 -13.78
N PHE A 70 -1.58 -1.45 -14.17
CA PHE A 70 -0.29 -0.94 -14.66
C PHE A 70 -0.44 -0.31 -16.04
N THR A 71 0.27 0.79 -16.31
CA THR A 71 0.27 1.45 -17.62
C THR A 71 1.12 0.63 -18.61
N ALA A 72 0.74 0.63 -19.90
CA ALA A 72 1.37 -0.20 -20.94
C ALA A 72 2.88 0.06 -21.18
N ASN A 73 3.40 1.18 -20.67
CA ASN A 73 4.81 1.58 -20.79
C ASN A 73 5.65 1.17 -19.58
N SER A 74 5.08 0.41 -18.64
CA SER A 74 5.80 -0.03 -17.45
C SER A 74 6.70 -1.24 -17.77
N GLU A 75 7.73 -1.46 -16.95
CA GLU A 75 8.60 -2.65 -17.03
C GLU A 75 7.76 -3.94 -17.12
N SER A 76 8.36 -5.07 -17.51
CA SER A 76 7.62 -6.33 -17.66
C SER A 76 6.70 -6.58 -16.46
N GLU A 77 5.39 -6.68 -16.71
CA GLU A 77 4.32 -6.72 -15.71
C GLU A 77 4.62 -7.66 -14.51
N LYS A 78 5.26 -8.81 -14.79
CA LYS A 78 5.72 -9.77 -13.78
C LYS A 78 6.67 -9.15 -12.73
N GLN A 79 7.65 -8.36 -13.16
CA GLN A 79 8.63 -7.74 -12.29
C GLN A 79 7.96 -6.75 -11.32
N LEU A 80 7.02 -5.95 -11.82
CA LEU A 80 6.28 -4.98 -11.01
C LEU A 80 5.45 -5.65 -9.91
N PHE A 81 4.82 -6.79 -10.22
CA PHE A 81 4.08 -7.56 -9.23
C PHE A 81 4.98 -8.20 -8.17
N GLU A 82 6.14 -8.75 -8.56
CA GLU A 82 7.12 -9.29 -7.62
C GLU A 82 7.65 -8.19 -6.69
N ASP A 83 7.93 -7.01 -7.23
CA ASP A 83 8.43 -5.88 -6.45
C ASP A 83 7.37 -5.33 -5.50
N GLU A 84 6.11 -5.21 -5.91
CA GLU A 84 5.00 -4.82 -5.02
C GLU A 84 4.79 -5.80 -3.86
N ALA A 85 4.90 -7.11 -4.13
CA ALA A 85 4.81 -8.13 -3.09
C ALA A 85 5.97 -8.01 -2.08
N ARG A 86 7.21 -7.83 -2.57
CA ARG A 86 8.41 -7.65 -1.74
C ARG A 86 8.33 -6.37 -0.91
N ILE A 87 7.93 -5.26 -1.52
CA ILE A 87 7.71 -3.96 -0.86
C ILE A 87 6.68 -4.11 0.26
N SER A 88 5.55 -4.75 -0.04
CA SER A 88 4.49 -4.99 0.94
C SER A 88 4.97 -5.83 2.12
N ASP A 89 5.76 -6.88 1.87
CA ASP A 89 6.29 -7.73 2.95
C ASP A 89 7.27 -6.98 3.84
N ARG A 90 8.16 -6.14 3.29
CA ARG A 90 9.09 -5.35 4.11
C ARG A 90 8.38 -4.25 4.90
N ALA A 91 7.42 -3.58 4.28
CA ALA A 91 6.61 -2.57 4.94
C ALA A 91 5.83 -3.14 6.13
N LYS A 92 5.34 -4.39 6.03
CA LYS A 92 4.69 -5.10 7.16
C LYS A 92 5.60 -5.18 8.37
N GLU A 93 6.85 -5.64 8.19
CA GLU A 93 7.79 -5.80 9.30
C GLU A 93 8.11 -4.47 9.99
N ILE A 94 8.38 -3.43 9.20
CA ILE A 94 8.70 -2.09 9.70
C ILE A 94 7.51 -1.52 10.49
N ILE A 95 6.31 -1.56 9.91
CA ILE A 95 5.09 -0.99 10.52
C ILE A 95 4.70 -1.75 11.79
N THR A 96 4.84 -3.07 11.79
CA THR A 96 4.64 -3.86 13.00
C THR A 96 5.59 -3.43 14.11
N TYR A 97 6.88 -3.28 13.81
CA TYR A 97 7.84 -2.90 14.82
C TYR A 97 7.56 -1.48 15.34
N TRP A 98 7.31 -0.53 14.44
CA TRP A 98 6.87 0.83 14.76
C TRP A 98 5.68 0.85 15.73
N ASN A 99 4.60 0.13 15.40
CA ASN A 99 3.40 0.07 16.24
C ASN A 99 3.65 -0.59 17.59
N ARG A 100 4.54 -1.60 17.65
CA ARG A 100 4.91 -2.27 18.91
C ARG A 100 5.68 -1.34 19.85
N LEU A 101 6.48 -0.42 19.31
CA LEU A 101 7.19 0.57 20.12
C LEU A 101 6.24 1.58 20.78
N LYS A 102 5.02 1.74 20.26
CA LYS A 102 4.03 2.71 20.77
C LYS A 102 4.61 4.12 20.89
N ILE A 103 5.43 4.52 19.91
CA ILE A 103 5.96 5.90 19.81
C ILE A 103 4.79 6.90 19.67
N ILE A 104 3.71 6.46 19.04
CA ILE A 104 2.41 7.13 19.01
C ILE A 104 1.34 6.17 19.53
N ASP A 105 0.31 6.70 20.21
CA ASP A 105 -0.75 5.89 20.83
C ASP A 105 -1.74 5.30 19.82
N GLN A 106 -1.81 5.86 18.62
CA GLN A 106 -2.64 5.31 17.54
C GLN A 106 -1.77 4.53 16.54
N PRO A 107 -2.11 3.27 16.21
CA PRO A 107 -1.32 2.51 15.25
C PRO A 107 -1.55 2.98 13.81
N VAL A 108 -0.52 2.69 13.03
CA VAL A 108 -0.51 2.77 11.57
C VAL A 108 -0.92 1.40 11.01
N LEU A 109 -1.96 1.36 10.20
CA LEU A 109 -2.44 0.14 9.53
C LEU A 109 -1.99 0.17 8.08
N LEU A 110 -1.36 -0.90 7.59
CA LEU A 110 -0.96 -1.01 6.19
C LEU A 110 -2.05 -1.72 5.38
N ASN A 111 -2.47 -1.09 4.29
CA ASN A 111 -3.33 -1.71 3.29
C ASN A 111 -2.49 -2.64 2.41
N ILE A 112 -2.86 -3.91 2.32
CA ILE A 112 -2.14 -4.91 1.53
C ILE A 112 -2.94 -5.21 0.27
N PRO A 113 -2.43 -4.82 -0.91
CA PRO A 113 -3.08 -5.19 -2.17
C PRO A 113 -2.96 -6.69 -2.43
N GLU A 114 -3.96 -7.23 -3.11
CA GLU A 114 -3.95 -8.58 -3.66
C GLU A 114 -3.90 -8.50 -5.19
N ILE A 115 -3.19 -9.45 -5.82
CA ILE A 115 -3.12 -9.54 -7.28
C ILE A 115 -4.28 -10.40 -7.74
N TRP A 116 -5.15 -9.85 -8.57
CA TRP A 116 -6.31 -10.53 -9.14
C TRP A 116 -6.15 -10.67 -10.65
N ASP A 117 -6.53 -11.83 -11.18
CA ASP A 117 -6.69 -12.05 -12.62
C ASP A 117 -8.13 -11.63 -13.00
N ILE A 118 -8.27 -10.57 -13.79
CA ILE A 118 -9.57 -9.95 -14.11
C ILE A 118 -10.02 -10.27 -15.55
N GLY A 119 -9.25 -11.08 -16.27
CA GLY A 119 -9.54 -11.49 -17.64
C GLY A 119 -10.83 -12.32 -17.78
N THR A 120 -11.65 -11.96 -18.75
CA THR A 120 -12.82 -12.75 -19.17
C THR A 120 -12.39 -13.77 -20.21
N SER A 121 -12.20 -15.04 -19.81
CA SER A 121 -12.08 -16.24 -20.65
C SER A 121 -11.20 -16.15 -21.93
N ASP A 122 -10.15 -16.96 -21.92
CA ASP A 122 -9.25 -17.31 -23.03
C ASP A 122 -8.30 -16.19 -23.52
N ASP A 123 -7.01 -16.39 -23.19
CA ASP A 123 -5.79 -15.75 -23.69
C ASP A 123 -5.44 -14.29 -23.30
N SER A 124 -6.20 -13.59 -22.46
CA SER A 124 -5.68 -12.36 -21.82
C SER A 124 -6.08 -12.24 -20.34
N SER A 125 -5.32 -12.92 -19.47
CA SER A 125 -5.37 -12.67 -18.03
C SER A 125 -4.76 -11.28 -17.75
N GLU A 126 -5.58 -10.25 -17.68
CA GLU A 126 -5.13 -8.94 -17.24
C GLU A 126 -5.03 -8.94 -15.71
N LYS A 127 -3.81 -8.78 -15.18
CA LYS A 127 -3.59 -8.74 -13.74
C LYS A 127 -3.76 -7.33 -13.22
N ARG A 128 -4.35 -7.24 -12.02
CA ARG A 128 -4.62 -5.99 -11.35
C ARG A 128 -4.30 -6.10 -9.87
N LEU A 129 -3.90 -4.97 -9.25
CA LEU A 129 -3.81 -4.87 -7.80
C LEU A 129 -5.15 -4.39 -7.25
N VAL A 130 -5.77 -5.17 -6.38
CA VAL A 130 -7.04 -4.83 -5.75
C VAL A 130 -6.86 -4.69 -4.24
N GLU A 131 -7.27 -3.55 -3.69
CA GLU A 131 -7.17 -3.25 -2.26
C GLU A 131 -8.42 -2.51 -1.75
N PRO A 132 -8.70 -2.57 -0.44
CA PRO A 132 -9.73 -1.77 0.20
C PRO A 132 -9.59 -0.27 -0.13
N PHE A 133 -10.70 0.39 -0.44
CA PHE A 133 -10.71 1.84 -0.66
C PHE A 133 -10.29 2.58 0.60
N ILE A 134 -9.43 3.59 0.43
CA ILE A 134 -9.04 4.51 1.49
C ILE A 134 -9.79 5.83 1.28
N ASP A 135 -10.76 6.09 2.15
CA ASP A 135 -11.47 7.36 2.23
C ASP A 135 -10.59 8.47 2.87
N ASN A 136 -10.88 9.73 2.52
CA ASN A 136 -10.12 10.92 2.91
C ASN A 136 -8.61 10.79 2.62
N PHE A 137 -8.30 10.45 1.36
CA PHE A 137 -6.95 10.14 0.92
C PHE A 137 -6.04 11.38 0.85
N GLU A 138 -4.86 11.26 1.45
CA GLU A 138 -3.84 12.31 1.51
C GLU A 138 -2.44 11.70 1.33
N LYS A 139 -1.53 12.46 0.70
CA LYS A 139 -0.12 12.07 0.52
C LYS A 139 0.75 12.82 1.52
N PHE A 140 1.52 12.08 2.33
CA PHE A 140 2.28 12.61 3.46
C PHE A 140 3.77 12.76 3.15
N ASN A 141 4.32 11.93 2.26
CA ASN A 141 5.61 12.16 1.64
C ASN A 141 5.64 11.63 0.20
N GLU A 142 6.61 12.08 -0.59
CA GLU A 142 6.84 11.65 -1.96
C GLU A 142 8.21 11.00 -2.12
N GLN A 143 8.38 10.21 -3.18
CA GLN A 143 9.68 9.63 -3.53
C GLN A 143 10.71 10.69 -3.94
N SER A 144 10.31 11.69 -4.74
CA SER A 144 11.14 12.86 -5.07
C SER A 144 10.97 13.94 -4.00
N HIS A 145 12.07 14.48 -3.48
CA HIS A 145 12.11 15.52 -2.45
C HIS A 145 11.42 16.87 -2.82
N ASP A 146 10.75 16.95 -3.97
CA ASP A 146 10.27 18.19 -4.59
C ASP A 146 8.91 18.68 -4.09
N SER A 147 8.19 17.89 -3.29
CA SER A 147 7.01 18.40 -2.60
C SER A 147 6.92 17.90 -1.17
N VAL A 148 6.74 18.84 -0.27
CA VAL A 148 6.42 18.57 1.13
C VAL A 148 4.95 18.21 1.16
N GLY A 149 4.65 16.93 1.41
CA GLY A 149 3.30 16.45 1.69
C GLY A 149 2.69 17.21 2.88
N ALA A 150 1.46 16.85 3.26
CA ALA A 150 0.75 17.46 4.38
C ALA A 150 1.71 17.84 5.54
N GLN A 151 1.75 19.11 5.94
CA GLN A 151 2.65 19.59 7.00
C GLN A 151 1.87 20.10 8.20
N GLY A 152 2.48 20.02 9.38
CA GLY A 152 1.96 20.65 10.60
C GLY A 152 0.80 19.91 11.26
N THR A 153 0.53 18.66 10.87
CA THR A 153 -0.39 17.77 11.60
C THR A 153 0.38 16.69 12.34
N LEU A 154 -0.17 16.18 13.45
CA LEU A 154 0.45 15.07 14.20
C LEU A 154 0.70 13.83 13.33
N TRP A 155 -0.20 13.54 12.37
CA TRP A 155 -0.03 12.42 11.46
C TRP A 155 1.04 12.67 10.40
N ALA A 156 1.18 13.89 9.91
CA ALA A 156 2.28 14.25 9.03
C ALA A 156 3.63 14.00 9.70
N ASP A 157 3.83 14.55 10.90
CA ASP A 157 5.09 14.39 11.65
C ASP A 157 5.36 12.92 11.99
N ALA A 158 4.33 12.18 12.40
CA ALA A 158 4.43 10.76 12.70
C ALA A 158 4.83 9.92 11.46
N LEU A 159 4.29 10.25 10.28
CA LEU A 159 4.60 9.50 9.05
C LEU A 159 5.96 9.89 8.47
N GLN A 160 6.42 11.13 8.65
CA GLN A 160 7.81 11.51 8.39
C GLN A 160 8.78 10.78 9.33
N ALA A 161 8.43 10.69 10.62
CA ALA A 161 9.19 9.93 11.60
C ALA A 161 9.21 8.43 11.28
N LEU A 162 8.11 7.85 10.78
CA LEU A 162 8.04 6.46 10.30
C LEU A 162 8.98 6.22 9.10
N SER A 163 9.01 7.16 8.14
CA SER A 163 9.97 7.11 7.03
C SER A 163 11.41 7.11 7.54
N HIS A 164 11.77 8.04 8.41
CA HIS A 164 13.10 8.10 9.02
C HIS A 164 13.44 6.85 9.86
N PHE A 165 12.48 6.36 10.64
CA PHE A 165 12.60 5.14 11.44
C PHE A 165 12.92 3.93 10.56
N SER A 166 12.28 3.79 9.40
CA SER A 166 12.51 2.67 8.49
C SER A 166 13.96 2.59 7.99
N TYR A 167 14.59 3.74 7.75
CA TYR A 167 16.00 3.84 7.39
C TYR A 167 16.91 3.31 8.49
N HIS A 168 16.70 3.77 9.73
CA HIS A 168 17.52 3.33 10.86
C HIS A 168 17.26 1.87 11.25
N TRP A 169 15.99 1.46 11.26
CA TRP A 169 15.60 0.08 11.58
C TRP A 169 16.22 -0.93 10.60
N SER A 170 16.39 -0.52 9.34
CA SER A 170 17.04 -1.33 8.32
C SER A 170 18.55 -1.12 8.20
N SER A 171 19.19 -0.37 9.11
CA SER A 171 20.62 -0.01 9.05
C SER A 171 21.02 0.63 7.71
N GLY A 172 20.13 1.45 7.14
CA GLY A 172 20.33 2.13 5.87
C GLY A 172 19.97 1.31 4.63
N GLY A 173 19.42 0.10 4.79
CA GLY A 173 19.06 -0.76 3.66
C GLY A 173 17.77 -0.36 2.93
N PHE A 174 16.81 0.25 3.63
CA PHE A 174 15.47 0.54 3.13
C PHE A 174 14.91 1.85 3.67
N VAL A 175 14.13 2.56 2.86
CA VAL A 175 13.32 3.71 3.31
C VAL A 175 11.88 3.56 2.83
N LEU A 176 10.92 3.76 3.72
CA LEU A 176 9.50 3.89 3.36
C LEU A 176 9.26 5.29 2.79
N CYS A 177 8.78 5.33 1.55
CA CYS A 177 8.48 6.55 0.79
C CYS A 177 7.09 6.43 0.13
N ASP A 178 6.61 7.52 -0.49
CA ASP A 178 5.24 7.60 -1.03
C ASP A 178 4.17 7.12 -0.02
N ILE A 179 4.35 7.50 1.25
CA ILE A 179 3.42 7.25 2.33
C ILE A 179 2.18 8.10 2.08
N GLN A 180 1.08 7.42 1.77
CA GLN A 180 -0.21 8.01 1.43
C GLN A 180 -1.31 7.22 2.13
N GLY A 181 -2.42 7.86 2.50
CA GLY A 181 -3.39 7.17 3.33
C GLY A 181 -4.55 8.05 3.79
N GLY A 182 -5.33 7.54 4.72
CA GLY A 182 -6.50 8.22 5.27
C GLY A 182 -6.62 8.02 6.77
N ILE A 183 -7.07 9.07 7.46
CA ILE A 183 -7.22 9.08 8.91
C ILE A 183 -8.63 8.60 9.26
N TYR A 184 -8.72 7.54 10.08
CA TYR A 184 -9.98 6.96 10.55
C TYR A 184 -10.07 7.08 12.07
N LYS A 185 -11.18 7.63 12.56
CA LYS A 185 -11.42 7.77 14.01
C LYS A 185 -11.70 6.42 14.71
N ASN A 186 -12.25 5.43 13.98
CA ASN A 186 -12.77 4.18 14.54
C ASN A 186 -12.21 2.90 13.88
N LYS A 187 -10.96 2.88 13.40
CA LYS A 187 -10.32 1.66 12.89
C LYS A 187 -9.26 1.16 13.86
N LEU A 188 -9.64 0.22 14.73
CA LEU A 188 -8.79 -0.62 15.59
C LEU A 188 -9.52 -1.94 15.90
#